data_AF-D9X8K4-F1
#
_entry.id   AF-D9X8K4-F1
#
_cell.length_a   1.000
_cell.length_b   1.000
_cell.length_c   1.000
_cell.angle_alpha   90.00
_cell.angle_beta   90.00
_cell.angle_gamma   90.00
#
_symmetry.space_group_name_H-M   'P 1'
#
loop_
_entity.id
_entity.type
_entity.pdbx_description
1 polymer ?
#
loop_
_entity_poly.entity_id
_entity_poly.type
_entity_poly.pdbx_seq_one_letter_code
_entity_poly.pdbx_strand_id
1 'polypeptide(L)'
;MRRMRSTGQRVALDLVAVEIEQRRGRWVMDRVDVSPVQWTDDLEHLGVRFSADRWAVEVTLEVHHSGWAHLHFHSQAQVVRETRRVGSVEAFVALLDDAVTRAPRISLQPAQLLATTCTTGWLDWLHGELWLLGDRLVRIRRSVAATMAAGFNGPELAGRDTYRTLAHDPEAIRSAHRTNKVLPLAEIAHARLHGGLTTSGMTLTMADGTRHKLLWMSTEPARRVLKDRLPPLLGSRLTY
;
A
#
# COMPACT_ATOMS: atom_id res chain seq x y z
N MET A 1 41.83 0.78 6.13
CA MET A 1 40.42 1.05 5.76
C MET A 1 39.52 0.04 6.48
N ARG A 2 39.11 0.35 7.72
CA ARG A 2 38.26 -0.52 8.56
C ARG A 2 36.80 -0.25 8.17
N ARG A 3 36.08 -1.24 7.61
CA ARG A 3 34.62 -1.16 7.46
C ARG A 3 34.02 -0.99 8.86
N MET A 4 33.39 0.17 9.12
CA MET A 4 32.44 0.30 10.23
C MET A 4 31.36 -0.76 10.01
N ARG A 5 31.38 -1.83 10.81
CA ARG A 5 30.21 -2.70 10.95
C ARG A 5 29.16 -1.82 11.61
N SER A 6 28.15 -1.38 10.86
CA SER A 6 26.94 -0.85 11.48
C SER A 6 26.42 -1.95 12.39
N THR A 7 26.38 -1.69 13.70
CA THR A 7 25.67 -2.51 14.67
C THR A 7 24.20 -2.40 14.30
N GLY A 8 23.78 -3.20 13.32
CA GLY A 8 22.40 -3.24 12.86
C GLY A 8 21.55 -3.59 14.06
N GLN A 9 20.57 -2.74 14.35
CA GLN A 9 19.61 -2.94 15.43
C GLN A 9 18.94 -4.30 15.21
N ARG A 10 19.26 -5.26 16.09
CA ARG A 10 18.71 -6.62 16.06
C ARG A 10 17.44 -6.63 16.90
N VAL A 11 16.37 -7.22 16.37
CA VAL A 11 15.15 -7.47 17.14
C VAL A 11 15.35 -8.75 17.93
N ALA A 12 15.04 -8.72 19.23
CA ALA A 12 15.10 -9.89 20.08
C ALA A 12 13.89 -10.80 19.79
N LEU A 13 14.08 -11.80 18.92
CA LEU A 13 13.00 -12.68 18.44
C LEU A 13 12.35 -13.49 19.57
N ASP A 14 13.11 -13.88 20.60
CA ASP A 14 12.55 -14.59 21.76
C ASP A 14 11.52 -13.74 22.51
N LEU A 15 11.80 -12.44 22.70
CA LEU A 15 10.87 -11.51 23.32
C LEU A 15 9.64 -11.29 22.44
N VAL A 16 9.83 -11.26 21.12
CA VAL A 16 8.70 -11.20 20.18
C VAL A 16 7.79 -12.43 20.33
N ALA A 17 8.36 -13.63 20.40
CA ALA A 17 7.59 -14.86 20.59
C ALA A 17 6.77 -14.81 21.90
N VAL A 18 7.39 -14.36 22.99
CA VAL A 18 6.71 -14.19 24.29
C VAL A 18 5.54 -13.21 24.19
N GLU A 19 5.73 -12.06 23.54
CA GLU A 19 4.67 -11.07 23.35
C GLU A 19 3.48 -11.61 22.53
N ILE A 20 3.75 -12.40 21.49
CA ILE A 20 2.69 -13.05 20.69
C ILE A 20 1.88 -14.00 21.58
N GLU A 21 2.55 -14.86 22.36
CA GLU A 21 1.86 -15.82 23.21
C GLU A 21 1.06 -15.16 24.33
N GLN A 22 1.58 -14.08 24.94
CA GLN A 22 0.84 -13.31 25.95
C GLN A 22 -0.45 -12.69 25.40
N ARG A 23 -0.45 -12.30 24.13
CA ARG A 23 -1.58 -11.65 23.46
C ARG A 23 -2.57 -12.63 22.83
N ARG A 24 -2.17 -13.89 22.63
CA ARG A 24 -3.00 -14.94 22.01
C ARG A 24 -4.41 -15.00 22.58
N GLY A 25 -4.54 -14.95 23.91
CA GLY A 25 -5.84 -15.00 24.58
C GLY A 25 -6.80 -13.89 24.15
N ARG A 26 -6.30 -12.67 23.94
CA ARG A 26 -7.10 -11.52 23.49
C ARG A 26 -7.64 -11.74 22.07
N TRP A 27 -6.79 -12.17 21.14
CA TRP A 27 -7.22 -12.43 19.76
C TRP A 27 -8.25 -13.55 19.67
N VAL A 28 -8.07 -14.61 20.46
CA VAL A 28 -9.06 -15.70 20.54
C VAL A 28 -10.41 -15.19 21.07
N MET A 29 -10.41 -14.29 22.07
CA MET A 29 -11.66 -13.65 22.54
C MET A 29 -12.32 -12.81 21.45
N ASP A 30 -11.54 -12.17 20.59
CA ASP A 30 -11.99 -11.40 19.44
C ASP A 30 -12.35 -12.30 18.22
N ARG A 31 -12.39 -13.63 18.41
CA ARG A 31 -12.65 -14.65 17.37
C ARG A 31 -11.66 -14.62 16.20
N VAL A 32 -10.41 -14.32 16.52
CA VAL A 32 -9.29 -14.44 15.59
C VAL A 32 -8.53 -15.72 15.95
N ASP A 33 -8.45 -16.62 14.98
CA ASP A 33 -7.61 -17.80 15.05
C ASP A 33 -6.16 -17.40 14.85
N VAL A 34 -5.29 -17.92 15.71
CA VAL A 34 -3.86 -17.60 15.70
C VAL A 34 -3.07 -18.90 15.69
N SER A 35 -2.18 -19.08 14.72
CA SER A 35 -1.31 -20.27 14.69
C SER A 35 -0.32 -20.25 15.86
N PRO A 36 0.26 -21.40 16.24
CA PRO A 36 1.49 -21.41 17.02
C PRO A 36 2.57 -20.54 16.36
N VAL A 37 3.44 -19.94 17.17
CA VAL A 37 4.65 -19.30 16.67
C VAL A 37 5.53 -20.34 15.97
N GLN A 38 5.91 -20.05 14.73
CA GLN A 38 6.79 -20.90 13.93
C GLN A 38 8.17 -20.25 13.83
N TRP A 39 9.19 -21.05 14.13
CA TRP A 39 10.58 -20.69 13.92
C TRP A 39 11.07 -21.35 12.65
N THR A 40 11.97 -20.68 11.94
CA THR A 40 12.71 -21.35 10.87
C THR A 40 13.86 -22.16 11.42
N ASP A 41 14.30 -23.15 10.64
CA ASP A 41 15.35 -24.09 11.04
C ASP A 41 16.67 -23.39 11.40
N ASP A 42 16.91 -22.21 10.83
CA ASP A 42 18.06 -21.36 11.10
C ASP A 42 17.85 -20.35 12.24
N LEU A 43 16.65 -20.27 12.83
CA LEU A 43 16.24 -19.29 13.85
C LEU A 43 16.43 -17.82 13.42
N GLU A 44 16.53 -17.57 12.12
CA GLU A 44 16.79 -16.23 11.58
C GLU A 44 15.52 -15.37 11.49
N HIS A 45 14.36 -16.02 11.52
CA HIS A 45 13.06 -15.36 11.60
C HIS A 45 11.99 -16.19 12.31
N LEU A 46 10.96 -15.46 12.74
CA LEU A 46 9.77 -15.97 13.40
C LEU A 46 8.56 -15.63 12.53
N GLY A 47 7.60 -16.56 12.44
CA GLY A 47 6.33 -16.40 11.73
C GLY A 47 5.12 -16.70 12.62
N VAL A 48 4.04 -15.95 12.43
CA VAL A 48 2.73 -16.21 13.03
C VAL A 48 1.63 -15.89 12.04
N ARG A 49 0.55 -16.69 12.05
CA ARG A 49 -0.58 -16.57 11.13
C ARG A 49 -1.86 -16.25 11.88
N PHE A 50 -2.69 -15.41 11.26
CA PHE A 50 -3.97 -14.94 11.76
C PHE A 50 -5.06 -15.15 10.72
N SER A 51 -6.20 -15.70 11.15
CA SER A 51 -7.39 -15.85 10.33
C SER A 51 -8.65 -15.61 11.16
N ALA A 52 -9.76 -15.31 10.49
CA ALA A 52 -11.08 -15.30 11.09
C ALA A 52 -12.12 -15.55 10.00
N ASP A 53 -13.25 -16.19 10.34
CA ASP A 53 -14.32 -16.55 9.39
C ASP A 53 -14.84 -15.39 8.53
N ARG A 54 -14.75 -14.17 9.04
CA ARG A 54 -15.25 -12.95 8.38
C ARG A 54 -14.19 -12.22 7.56
N TRP A 55 -12.93 -12.63 7.63
CA TRP A 55 -11.86 -11.96 6.90
C TRP A 55 -11.81 -12.50 5.47
N ALA A 56 -11.65 -11.60 4.50
CA ALA A 56 -11.43 -12.00 3.11
C ALA A 56 -10.00 -12.52 2.86
N VAL A 57 -9.10 -12.34 3.83
CA VAL A 57 -7.69 -12.72 3.77
C VAL A 57 -7.24 -13.38 5.07
N GLU A 58 -6.32 -14.31 4.95
CA GLU A 58 -5.45 -14.75 6.04
C GLU A 58 -4.20 -13.85 6.07
N VAL A 59 -3.68 -13.57 7.26
CA VAL A 59 -2.49 -12.73 7.43
C VAL A 59 -1.37 -13.56 8.03
N THR A 60 -0.24 -13.66 7.34
CA THR A 60 1.00 -14.19 7.91
C THR A 60 1.94 -13.02 8.19
N LEU A 61 2.46 -12.94 9.40
CA LEU A 61 3.48 -11.97 9.76
C LEU A 61 4.78 -12.70 10.07
N GLU A 62 5.84 -12.32 9.36
CA GLU A 62 7.20 -12.79 9.56
C GLU A 62 8.08 -11.64 10.05
N VAL A 63 8.96 -11.89 11.02
CA VAL A 63 9.97 -10.93 11.47
C VAL A 63 11.33 -11.57 11.51
N HIS A 64 12.29 -10.87 10.90
CA HIS A 64 13.68 -11.26 10.86
C HIS A 64 14.45 -10.59 11.99
N HIS A 65 15.46 -11.29 12.51
CA HIS A 65 16.42 -10.75 13.48
C HIS A 65 17.05 -9.43 12.97
N SER A 66 17.16 -9.28 11.65
CA SER A 66 17.68 -8.10 10.97
C SER A 66 16.85 -6.84 11.19
N GLY A 67 15.63 -6.94 11.73
CA GLY A 67 14.68 -5.84 11.91
C GLY A 67 13.77 -5.57 10.70
N TRP A 68 13.71 -6.50 9.74
CA TRP A 68 12.69 -6.49 8.69
C TRP A 68 11.52 -7.36 9.10
N ALA A 69 10.31 -6.89 8.81
CA ALA A 69 9.08 -7.67 8.93
C ALA A 69 8.39 -7.74 7.58
N HIS A 70 7.81 -8.90 7.27
CA HIS A 70 7.00 -9.15 6.11
C HIS A 70 5.59 -9.49 6.54
N LEU A 71 4.60 -8.80 5.96
CA LEU A 71 3.20 -9.15 6.10
C LEU A 71 2.73 -9.72 4.79
N HIS A 72 2.19 -10.92 4.83
CA HIS A 72 1.64 -11.61 3.69
C HIS A 72 0.13 -11.70 3.87
N PHE A 73 -0.61 -11.14 2.93
CA PHE A 73 -2.06 -11.24 2.85
C PHE A 73 -2.39 -12.32 1.84
N HIS A 74 -3.00 -13.41 2.31
CA HIS A 74 -3.33 -14.57 1.52
C HIS A 74 -4.83 -14.60 1.23
N SER A 75 -5.19 -14.76 -0.04
CA SER A 75 -6.50 -15.26 -0.45
C SER A 75 -6.32 -16.62 -1.12
N GLN A 76 -7.44 -17.26 -1.50
CA GLN A 76 -7.39 -18.55 -2.21
C GLN A 76 -6.57 -18.52 -3.51
N ALA A 77 -6.47 -17.36 -4.16
CA ALA A 77 -5.84 -17.24 -5.48
C ALA A 77 -4.55 -16.41 -5.49
N GLN A 78 -4.29 -15.62 -4.43
CA GLN A 78 -3.27 -14.56 -4.48
C GLN A 78 -2.60 -14.36 -3.13
N VAL A 79 -1.33 -13.93 -3.18
CA VAL A 79 -0.57 -13.50 -2.01
C VAL A 79 0.02 -12.13 -2.29
N VAL A 80 -0.17 -11.18 -1.37
CA VAL A 80 0.45 -9.86 -1.42
C VAL A 80 1.37 -9.69 -0.23
N ARG A 81 2.63 -9.33 -0.49
CA ARG A 81 3.64 -9.06 0.54
C ARG A 81 3.84 -7.56 0.73
N GLU A 82 3.71 -7.10 1.97
CA GLU A 82 4.22 -5.82 2.44
C GLU A 82 5.50 -6.01 3.24
N THR A 83 6.45 -5.09 3.09
CA THR A 83 7.70 -5.10 3.85
C THR A 83 7.78 -3.86 4.74
N ARG A 84 8.10 -4.05 6.02
CA ARG A 84 8.23 -2.98 7.02
C ARG A 84 9.53 -3.13 7.79
N ARG A 85 10.08 -1.99 8.24
CA ARG A 85 11.22 -1.98 9.16
C ARG A 85 10.69 -1.88 10.59
N VAL A 86 11.14 -2.78 11.46
CA VAL A 86 10.81 -2.81 12.89
C VAL A 86 12.12 -2.76 13.67
N GLY A 87 12.32 -1.68 14.44
CA GLY A 87 13.56 -1.48 15.21
C GLY A 87 13.51 -2.06 16.62
N SER A 88 12.33 -2.42 17.11
CA SER A 88 12.11 -2.87 18.49
C SER A 88 10.98 -3.88 18.56
N VAL A 89 10.91 -4.60 19.69
CA VAL A 89 9.78 -5.47 20.02
C VAL A 89 8.48 -4.67 20.06
N GLU A 90 8.48 -3.48 20.65
CA GLU A 90 7.32 -2.59 20.69
C GLU A 90 6.84 -2.18 19.28
N ALA A 91 7.75 -1.82 18.38
CA ALA A 91 7.40 -1.48 17.00
C ALA A 91 6.84 -2.68 16.23
N PHE A 92 7.36 -3.88 16.50
CA PHE A 92 6.80 -5.13 15.97
C PHE A 92 5.39 -5.37 16.50
N VAL A 93 5.18 -5.22 17.81
CA VAL A 93 3.88 -5.41 18.45
C VAL A 93 2.84 -4.43 17.90
N ALA A 94 3.22 -3.16 17.72
CA ALA A 94 2.35 -2.18 17.09
C ALA A 94 2.00 -2.55 15.64
N LEU A 95 2.97 -3.10 14.89
CA LEU A 95 2.75 -3.60 13.54
C LEU A 95 1.79 -4.81 13.52
N LEU A 96 1.90 -5.68 14.52
CA LEU A 96 1.05 -6.85 14.68
C LEU A 96 -0.41 -6.45 14.99
N ASP A 97 -0.59 -5.54 15.95
CA ASP A 97 -1.90 -5.01 16.31
C ASP A 97 -2.55 -4.29 15.12
N ASP A 98 -1.78 -3.47 14.38
CA ASP A 98 -2.24 -2.84 13.14
C ASP A 98 -2.68 -3.89 12.12
N ALA A 99 -1.85 -4.92 11.86
CA ALA A 99 -2.13 -5.99 10.90
C ALA A 99 -3.43 -6.73 11.19
N VAL A 100 -3.64 -7.14 12.44
CA VAL A 100 -4.86 -7.83 12.88
C VAL A 100 -6.07 -6.90 12.80
N THR A 101 -5.91 -5.63 13.19
CA THR A 101 -6.99 -4.64 13.15
C THR A 101 -7.44 -4.33 11.72
N ARG A 102 -6.51 -4.29 10.76
CA ARG A 102 -6.80 -3.98 9.35
C ARG A 102 -7.26 -5.18 8.54
N ALA A 103 -6.87 -6.40 8.90
CA ALA A 103 -7.23 -7.64 8.21
C ALA A 103 -8.70 -7.75 7.79
N PRO A 104 -9.72 -7.46 8.63
CA PRO A 104 -11.13 -7.54 8.23
C PRO A 104 -11.52 -6.57 7.11
N ARG A 105 -10.74 -5.50 6.87
CA ARG A 105 -11.01 -4.48 5.85
C ARG A 105 -10.19 -4.67 4.58
N ILE A 106 -9.20 -5.56 4.60
CA ILE A 106 -8.32 -5.79 3.46
C ILE A 106 -9.06 -6.62 2.41
N SER A 107 -8.98 -6.17 1.17
CA SER A 107 -9.35 -6.94 0.00
C SER A 107 -8.16 -7.02 -0.95
N LEU A 108 -7.92 -8.19 -1.55
CA LEU A 108 -6.91 -8.34 -2.59
C LEU A 108 -7.51 -7.93 -3.93
N GLN A 109 -7.09 -6.78 -4.46
CA GLN A 109 -7.67 -6.22 -5.68
C GLN A 109 -6.65 -6.14 -6.81
N PRO A 110 -6.99 -6.61 -8.03
CA PRO A 110 -6.18 -6.35 -9.20
C PRO A 110 -6.17 -4.85 -9.48
N ALA A 111 -4.98 -4.30 -9.71
CA ALA A 111 -4.77 -2.90 -9.96
C ALA A 111 -3.77 -2.68 -11.09
N GLN A 112 -4.01 -1.66 -11.91
CA GLN A 112 -3.10 -1.22 -12.94
C GLN A 112 -2.33 0.02 -12.47
N LEU A 113 -1.01 -0.01 -12.56
CA LEU A 113 -0.17 1.16 -12.30
C LEU A 113 -0.29 2.11 -13.48
N LEU A 114 -0.75 3.32 -13.22
CA LEU A 114 -0.91 4.35 -14.23
C LEU A 114 0.29 5.29 -14.27
N ALA A 115 0.80 5.65 -13.10
CA ALA A 115 1.89 6.59 -12.92
C ALA A 115 2.61 6.35 -11.60
N THR A 116 3.93 6.55 -11.55
CA THR A 116 4.73 6.58 -10.30
C THR A 116 5.10 8.00 -9.87
N THR A 117 4.82 8.99 -10.74
CA THR A 117 5.13 10.41 -10.51
C THR A 117 3.91 11.22 -10.06
N CYS A 118 2.82 10.56 -9.64
CA CYS A 118 1.56 11.22 -9.34
C CYS A 118 1.62 12.13 -8.09
N THR A 119 1.41 13.43 -8.27
CA THR A 119 1.27 14.42 -7.19
C THR A 119 -0.17 14.93 -7.11
N THR A 120 -0.51 15.60 -6.00
CA THR A 120 -1.82 16.24 -5.80
C THR A 120 -1.81 17.77 -6.01
N GLY A 121 -0.68 18.34 -6.41
CA GLY A 121 -0.53 19.77 -6.65
C GLY A 121 0.93 20.22 -6.54
N TRP A 122 1.19 21.50 -6.79
CA TRP A 122 2.54 22.07 -6.77
C TRP A 122 3.20 22.09 -5.38
N LEU A 123 2.38 22.07 -4.32
CA LEU A 123 2.86 21.97 -2.93
C LEU A 123 3.11 20.52 -2.48
N ASP A 124 2.79 19.54 -3.31
CA ASP A 124 3.01 18.12 -3.06
C ASP A 124 4.26 17.65 -3.81
N TRP A 125 5.42 17.92 -3.24
CA TRP A 125 6.73 17.59 -3.81
C TRP A 125 7.04 16.08 -3.80
N LEU A 126 6.18 15.28 -3.17
CA LEU A 126 6.43 13.85 -3.01
C LEU A 126 5.53 13.08 -3.97
N HIS A 127 6.18 12.51 -4.97
CA HIS A 127 5.55 11.64 -5.93
C HIS A 127 4.88 10.44 -5.24
N GLY A 128 3.76 10.04 -5.82
CA GLY A 128 3.01 8.86 -5.45
C GLY A 128 2.73 7.99 -6.65
N GLU A 129 2.38 6.76 -6.39
CA GLU A 129 1.81 5.89 -7.40
C GLU A 129 0.32 6.21 -7.58
N LEU A 130 -0.13 6.25 -8.83
CA LEU A 130 -1.53 6.29 -9.21
C LEU A 130 -1.94 4.92 -9.74
N TRP A 131 -2.95 4.34 -9.13
CA TRP A 131 -3.49 3.04 -9.44
C TRP A 131 -4.92 3.16 -9.94
N LEU A 132 -5.26 2.38 -10.96
CA LEU A 132 -6.64 2.12 -11.36
C LEU A 132 -7.02 0.73 -10.89
N LEU A 133 -8.00 0.67 -10.00
CA LEU A 133 -8.68 -0.57 -9.60
C LEU A 133 -10.00 -0.65 -10.38
N GLY A 134 -10.75 -1.75 -10.24
CA GLY A 134 -11.97 -1.98 -11.02
C GLY A 134 -13.00 -0.85 -10.92
N ASP A 135 -13.14 -0.22 -9.76
CA ASP A 135 -14.19 0.77 -9.45
C ASP A 135 -13.67 2.08 -8.85
N ARG A 136 -12.34 2.28 -8.78
CA ARG A 136 -11.73 3.43 -8.07
C ARG A 136 -10.37 3.81 -8.61
N LEU A 137 -10.03 5.09 -8.43
CA LEU A 137 -8.67 5.61 -8.56
C LEU A 137 -8.03 5.72 -7.19
N VAL A 138 -6.81 5.22 -7.05
CA VAL A 138 -6.09 5.23 -5.78
C VAL A 138 -4.74 5.91 -5.98
N ARG A 139 -4.45 6.93 -5.17
CA ARG A 139 -3.11 7.50 -5.05
C ARG A 139 -2.48 7.05 -3.74
N ILE A 140 -1.28 6.46 -3.83
CA ILE A 140 -0.45 6.10 -2.69
C ILE A 140 0.88 6.87 -2.79
N ARG A 141 1.13 7.77 -1.84
CA ARG A 141 2.41 8.50 -1.73
C ARG A 141 3.56 7.52 -1.53
N ARG A 142 4.67 7.73 -2.25
CA ARG A 142 5.92 6.99 -2.01
C ARG A 142 6.60 7.52 -0.74
N SER A 143 7.35 6.67 -0.06
CA SER A 143 8.15 7.09 1.09
C SER A 143 9.18 8.16 0.67
N VAL A 144 9.58 9.01 1.61
CA VAL A 144 10.59 10.06 1.33
C VAL A 144 11.89 9.44 0.79
N ALA A 145 12.31 8.29 1.34
CA ALA A 145 13.48 7.55 0.86
C ALA A 145 13.34 7.11 -0.61
N ALA A 146 12.17 6.62 -1.01
CA ALA A 146 11.90 6.26 -2.40
C ALA A 146 11.91 7.50 -3.32
N THR A 147 11.42 8.65 -2.83
CA THR A 147 11.50 9.91 -3.59
C THR A 147 12.95 10.40 -3.73
N MET A 148 13.78 10.31 -2.68
CA MET A 148 15.20 10.67 -2.77
C MET A 148 15.96 9.76 -3.74
N ALA A 149 15.73 8.45 -3.70
CA ALA A 149 16.35 7.50 -4.64
C ALA A 149 16.01 7.82 -6.10
N ALA A 150 14.76 8.22 -6.37
CA ALA A 150 14.35 8.69 -7.70
C ALA A 150 15.00 10.02 -8.10
N GLY A 151 15.32 10.90 -7.15
CA GLY A 151 16.03 12.15 -7.42
C GLY A 151 17.44 11.94 -7.99
N PHE A 152 18.10 10.84 -7.64
CA PHE A 152 19.45 10.51 -8.15
C PHE A 152 19.42 9.79 -9.50
N ASN A 153 18.42 8.94 -9.76
CA ASN A 153 18.37 8.07 -10.95
C ASN A 153 17.33 8.51 -12.00
N GLY A 154 16.60 9.59 -11.74
CA GLY A 154 15.35 9.90 -12.45
C GLY A 154 14.17 9.05 -11.93
N PRO A 155 12.92 9.49 -12.17
CA PRO A 155 11.76 8.73 -11.76
C PRO A 155 11.65 7.45 -12.58
N GLU A 156 11.54 6.32 -11.88
CA GLU A 156 11.14 5.05 -12.48
C GLU A 156 9.71 5.18 -12.98
N LEU A 157 9.52 5.35 -14.29
CA LEU A 157 8.20 5.54 -14.90
C LEU A 157 7.41 4.23 -14.91
N ALA A 158 6.09 4.32 -14.79
CA ALA A 158 5.22 3.17 -14.95
C ALA A 158 5.37 2.55 -16.35
N GLY A 159 5.60 1.23 -16.40
CA GLY A 159 5.59 0.47 -17.63
C GLY A 159 4.21 0.46 -18.28
N ARG A 160 4.16 0.22 -19.59
CA ARG A 160 2.89 -0.10 -20.26
C ARG A 160 2.39 -1.42 -19.66
N ASP A 161 1.14 -1.43 -19.19
CA ASP A 161 0.46 -2.64 -18.70
C ASP A 161 1.08 -3.28 -17.45
N THR A 162 1.61 -2.45 -16.54
CA THR A 162 1.99 -2.92 -15.21
C THR A 162 0.74 -3.19 -14.36
N TYR A 163 0.40 -4.47 -14.20
CA TYR A 163 -0.66 -4.94 -13.29
C TYR A 163 -0.04 -5.60 -12.05
N ARG A 164 -0.64 -5.33 -10.89
CA ARG A 164 -0.35 -6.05 -9.64
C ARG A 164 -1.57 -6.17 -8.76
N THR A 165 -1.59 -7.15 -7.88
CA THR A 165 -2.58 -7.21 -6.80
C THR A 165 -2.14 -6.30 -5.66
N LEU A 166 -3.07 -5.49 -5.14
CA LEU A 166 -2.88 -4.69 -3.93
C LEU A 166 -3.63 -5.31 -2.75
N ALA A 167 -3.02 -5.29 -1.57
CA ALA A 167 -3.74 -5.41 -0.31
C ALA A 167 -4.44 -4.06 -0.05
N HIS A 168 -5.67 -3.96 -0.50
CA HIS A 168 -6.43 -2.71 -0.52
C HIS A 168 -7.25 -2.56 0.76
N ASP A 169 -6.80 -1.66 1.63
CA ASP A 169 -7.56 -1.08 2.75
C ASP A 169 -7.76 0.43 2.49
N PRO A 170 -8.96 0.87 2.06
CA PRO A 170 -9.24 2.27 1.78
C PRO A 170 -8.95 3.22 2.93
N GLU A 171 -9.20 2.78 4.17
CA GLU A 171 -9.09 3.63 5.35
C GLU A 171 -7.64 3.79 5.75
N ALA A 172 -6.88 2.69 5.79
CA ALA A 172 -5.44 2.72 6.04
C ALA A 172 -4.69 3.55 4.99
N ILE A 173 -5.08 3.47 3.71
CA ILE A 173 -4.48 4.29 2.65
C ILE A 173 -4.73 5.77 2.92
N ARG A 174 -5.96 6.17 3.28
CA ARG A 174 -6.30 7.58 3.55
C ARG A 174 -5.63 8.10 4.82
N SER A 175 -5.60 7.31 5.89
CA SER A 175 -5.01 7.71 7.18
C SER A 175 -3.48 7.80 7.11
N ALA A 176 -2.84 6.98 6.27
CA ALA A 176 -1.37 6.98 6.13
C ALA A 176 -0.81 8.34 5.68
N HIS A 177 -1.57 9.11 4.88
CA HIS A 177 -1.19 10.47 4.55
C HIS A 177 -2.33 11.28 3.92
N ARG A 178 -2.46 12.56 4.28
CA ARG A 178 -3.49 13.49 3.73
C ARG A 178 -3.51 13.62 2.20
N THR A 179 -2.37 13.37 1.54
CA THR A 179 -2.27 13.45 0.08
C THR A 179 -2.67 12.12 -0.59
N ASN A 180 -2.71 11.00 0.13
CA ASN A 180 -3.27 9.76 -0.42
C ASN A 180 -4.74 9.97 -0.76
N LYS A 181 -5.20 9.28 -1.80
CA LYS A 181 -6.56 9.39 -2.31
C LYS A 181 -7.11 8.00 -2.59
N VAL A 182 -8.37 7.79 -2.25
CA VAL A 182 -9.16 6.64 -2.68
C VAL A 182 -10.45 7.24 -3.20
N LEU A 183 -10.62 7.26 -4.52
CA LEU A 183 -11.65 8.00 -5.24
C LEU A 183 -12.55 7.00 -5.97
N PRO A 184 -13.72 6.65 -5.41
CA PRO A 184 -14.67 5.77 -6.06
C PRO A 184 -15.17 6.40 -7.37
N LEU A 185 -15.10 5.67 -8.48
CA LEU A 185 -15.51 6.18 -9.80
C LEU A 185 -17.01 6.48 -9.85
N ALA A 186 -17.81 5.74 -9.08
CA ALA A 186 -19.25 5.97 -8.94
C ALA A 186 -19.56 7.34 -8.32
N GLU A 187 -18.69 7.86 -7.46
CA GLU A 187 -18.90 9.11 -6.73
C GLU A 187 -18.33 10.34 -7.47
N ILE A 188 -17.64 10.16 -8.60
CA ILE A 188 -17.10 11.28 -9.38
C ILE A 188 -18.27 11.99 -10.10
N ALA A 189 -18.63 13.20 -9.72
CA ALA A 189 -19.65 13.98 -10.43
C ALA A 189 -19.13 14.53 -11.77
N HIS A 190 -17.87 14.97 -11.79
CA HIS A 190 -17.22 15.50 -12.97
C HIS A 190 -15.72 15.16 -12.98
N ALA A 191 -15.21 14.83 -14.16
CA ALA A 191 -13.83 14.49 -14.42
C ALA A 191 -13.34 15.22 -15.66
N ARG A 192 -12.12 15.76 -15.60
CA ARG A 192 -11.44 16.33 -16.76
C ARG A 192 -10.00 15.86 -16.84
N LEU A 193 -9.63 15.28 -17.99
CA LEU A 193 -8.29 14.79 -18.30
C LEU A 193 -7.52 15.78 -19.16
N HIS A 194 -6.45 16.34 -18.61
CA HIS A 194 -5.62 17.33 -19.27
C HIS A 194 -4.33 16.70 -19.78
N GLY A 195 -3.84 17.18 -20.93
CA GLY A 195 -2.53 16.82 -21.46
C GLY A 195 -1.66 18.06 -21.67
N GLY A 196 -0.40 18.00 -21.27
CA GLY A 196 0.61 19.02 -21.50
C GLY A 196 1.92 18.41 -21.98
N LEU A 197 2.89 19.27 -22.34
CA LEU A 197 4.19 18.82 -22.88
C LEU A 197 5.00 18.03 -21.85
N THR A 198 5.06 18.51 -20.61
CA THR A 198 5.86 17.90 -19.54
C THR A 198 5.01 17.15 -18.53
N THR A 199 3.80 17.64 -18.27
CA THR A 199 2.87 17.07 -17.29
C THR A 199 1.49 16.89 -17.89
N SER A 200 0.85 15.79 -17.49
CA SER A 200 -0.55 15.49 -17.74
C SER A 200 -1.27 15.38 -16.39
N GLY A 201 -2.60 15.36 -16.41
CA GLY A 201 -3.31 15.26 -15.14
C GLY A 201 -4.81 15.08 -15.27
N MET A 202 -5.44 15.00 -14.11
CA MET A 202 -6.88 14.88 -13.97
C MET A 202 -7.36 15.82 -12.87
N THR A 203 -8.44 16.54 -13.15
CA THR A 203 -9.21 17.25 -12.13
C THR A 203 -10.55 16.55 -11.95
N LEU A 204 -10.94 16.36 -10.70
CA LEU A 204 -12.13 15.62 -10.28
C LEU A 204 -12.96 16.50 -9.36
N THR A 205 -14.27 16.45 -9.52
CA THR A 205 -15.25 16.93 -8.54
C THR A 205 -16.10 15.72 -8.15
N MET A 206 -16.17 15.42 -6.86
CA MET A 206 -16.97 14.34 -6.31
C MET A 206 -18.43 14.78 -6.11
N ALA A 207 -19.33 13.83 -5.89
CA ALA A 207 -20.75 14.08 -5.66
C ALA A 207 -21.03 14.93 -4.40
N ASP A 208 -20.16 14.85 -3.40
CA ASP A 208 -20.19 15.69 -2.19
C ASP A 208 -19.63 17.11 -2.42
N GLY A 209 -19.22 17.43 -3.65
CA GLY A 209 -18.64 18.71 -4.02
C GLY A 209 -17.13 18.84 -3.76
N THR A 210 -16.49 17.85 -3.14
CA THR A 210 -15.04 17.85 -2.91
C THR A 210 -14.28 17.80 -4.24
N ARG A 211 -13.12 18.46 -4.29
CA ARG A 211 -12.30 18.56 -5.52
C ARG A 211 -10.93 17.92 -5.32
N HIS A 212 -10.49 17.20 -6.35
CA HIS A 212 -9.17 16.59 -6.37
C HIS A 212 -8.42 16.94 -7.65
N LYS A 213 -7.12 17.10 -7.52
CA LYS A 213 -6.19 17.25 -8.63
C LYS A 213 -5.15 16.14 -8.55
N LEU A 214 -4.90 15.49 -9.68
CA LEU A 214 -3.89 14.46 -9.86
C LEU A 214 -3.00 14.90 -11.04
N LEU A 215 -1.69 14.93 -10.85
CA LEU A 215 -0.73 15.37 -11.86
C LEU A 215 0.39 14.33 -11.98
N TRP A 216 0.83 14.02 -13.19
CA TRP A 216 1.92 13.07 -13.46
C TRP A 216 2.72 13.51 -14.69
N MET A 217 3.90 12.93 -14.91
CA MET A 217 4.71 13.20 -16.10
C MET A 217 4.02 12.71 -17.37
N SER A 218 4.05 13.51 -18.44
CA SER A 218 3.34 13.17 -19.70
C SER A 218 3.87 11.93 -20.41
N THR A 219 5.06 11.46 -20.05
CA THR A 219 5.67 10.22 -20.56
C THR A 219 5.05 8.96 -19.94
N GLU A 220 4.32 9.08 -18.83
CA GLU A 220 3.67 7.94 -18.16
C GLU A 220 2.38 7.51 -18.88
N PRO A 221 2.00 6.21 -18.82
CA PRO A 221 0.86 5.68 -19.55
C PRO A 221 -0.49 6.21 -19.05
N ALA A 222 -0.55 6.79 -17.84
CA ALA A 222 -1.77 7.24 -17.17
C ALA A 222 -2.76 7.96 -18.09
N ARG A 223 -2.36 9.00 -18.82
CA ARG A 223 -3.32 9.78 -19.65
C ARG A 223 -3.97 8.92 -20.73
N ARG A 224 -3.17 8.11 -21.43
CA ARG A 224 -3.64 7.22 -22.49
C ARG A 224 -4.58 6.17 -21.92
N VAL A 225 -4.13 5.46 -20.88
CA VAL A 225 -4.90 4.40 -20.23
C VAL A 225 -6.22 4.94 -19.66
N LEU A 226 -6.21 6.09 -18.98
CA LEU A 226 -7.43 6.70 -18.45
C LEU A 226 -8.38 7.16 -19.57
N LYS A 227 -7.86 7.69 -20.68
CA LYS A 227 -8.66 8.06 -21.84
C LYS A 227 -9.37 6.86 -22.46
N ASP A 228 -8.75 5.68 -22.43
CA ASP A 228 -9.31 4.45 -22.99
C ASP A 228 -10.26 3.74 -22.01
N ARG A 229 -9.95 3.75 -20.71
CA ARG A 229 -10.63 2.92 -19.69
C ARG A 229 -11.76 3.63 -18.97
N LEU A 230 -11.71 4.96 -18.81
CA LEU A 230 -12.75 5.70 -18.10
C LEU A 230 -14.03 6.00 -18.88
N PRO A 231 -14.07 6.13 -20.23
CA PRO A 231 -15.32 6.38 -20.95
C PRO A 231 -16.48 5.44 -20.61
N PRO A 232 -16.32 4.10 -20.57
CA PRO A 232 -17.42 3.21 -20.19
C PRO A 232 -17.85 3.33 -18.73
N LEU A 233 -17.00 3.90 -17.85
CA LEU A 233 -17.25 4.01 -16.41
C LEU A 233 -17.84 5.37 -16.03
N LEU A 234 -17.41 6.44 -16.70
CA LEU A 234 -17.79 7.81 -16.38
C LEU A 234 -18.80 8.42 -17.37
N GLY A 235 -18.83 7.95 -18.61
CA GLY A 235 -19.71 8.48 -19.66
C GLY A 235 -19.54 9.99 -19.83
N SER A 236 -20.66 10.72 -19.84
CA SER A 236 -20.71 12.19 -19.98
C SER A 236 -20.04 12.96 -18.83
N ARG A 237 -19.73 12.30 -17.71
CA ARG A 237 -19.01 12.92 -16.58
C ARG A 237 -17.54 13.18 -16.90
N LEU A 238 -16.99 12.59 -17.97
CA LEU A 238 -15.60 12.74 -18.38
C LEU A 238 -15.44 13.72 -19.55
N THR A 239 -14.48 14.63 -19.42
CA THR A 239 -14.08 15.60 -20.46
C THR A 239 -12.55 15.61 -20.64
N TYR A 240 -12.07 16.27 -21.69
CA TYR A 240 -10.64 16.40 -22.04
C TYR A 240 -10.25 17.88 -22.15
#